data_AF-A0A5P1V0P1-F1
#
_entry.id   AF-A0A5P1V0P1-F1
#
_cell.length_a   1.000
_cell.length_b   1.000
_cell.length_c   1.000
_cell.angle_alpha   90.00
_cell.angle_beta   90.00
_cell.angle_gamma   90.00
#
_symmetry.space_group_name_H-M   'P 1'
#
loop_
_entity.id
_entity.type
_entity.pdbx_description
1 polymer ?
#
loop_
_entity_poly.entity_id
_entity_poly.type
_entity_poly.pdbx_seq_one_letter_code
_entity_poly.pdbx_strand_id
1 'polypeptide(L)'
;MSKRDYYSLWGFLCAFFLFLIVVLNFSVEKVTGKPSVPEVKRGYIFDRNLEPLVITLENHKAYYVIKNDNWMANTIPPVVKNYLPSTLNLPKKGIVLLSEDLTLDEVEKLAKEENVLIERSFKRKNLVPEMDFLIGETFNGYGVSGLEKKFDHLLQKGEPLVLSLDLKKERKFINVKKQLESRYQVGLAEIDLSTGEVLAYIDDKEKPLFEETYLSSIFGIPNKNQKISLWDLGGYFLTNLCGKEMSVDFVKKSNRICNPDLSSFPKEKRMFFIDKTVVRVYFKDGKMLIAALKEKSGAPEGNKEDNKLSPASEKFDAWFAELL
;
A
#
# COMPACT_ATOMS: atom_id res chain seq x y z
N MET A 1 -37.87 40.29 -51.98
CA MET A 1 -37.01 39.16 -51.55
C MET A 1 -37.57 37.90 -52.18
N SER A 2 -36.80 37.21 -53.03
CA SER A 2 -37.28 36.01 -53.73
C SER A 2 -37.52 34.89 -52.71
N LYS A 3 -38.46 33.95 -52.97
CA LYS A 3 -38.67 32.77 -52.11
C LYS A 3 -37.36 32.02 -51.84
N ARG A 4 -36.43 32.04 -52.81
CA ARG A 4 -35.09 31.43 -52.70
C ARG A 4 -34.21 32.13 -51.66
N ASP A 5 -34.27 33.47 -51.58
CA ASP A 5 -33.50 34.26 -50.63
C ASP A 5 -34.03 34.06 -49.20
N TYR A 6 -35.35 33.86 -49.06
CA TYR A 6 -35.98 33.55 -47.78
C TYR A 6 -35.51 32.19 -47.23
N TYR A 7 -35.54 31.13 -48.04
CA TYR A 7 -35.06 29.81 -47.61
C TYR A 7 -33.55 29.79 -47.33
N SER A 8 -32.75 30.55 -48.09
CA SER A 8 -31.31 30.71 -47.84
C SER A 8 -31.04 31.39 -46.49
N LEU A 9 -31.78 32.46 -46.18
CA LEU A 9 -31.65 33.18 -44.91
C LEU A 9 -32.01 32.28 -43.71
N TRP A 10 -33.08 31.50 -43.80
CA TRP A 10 -33.49 30.55 -42.76
C TRP A 10 -32.49 29.41 -42.59
N GLY A 11 -31.93 28.88 -43.68
CA GLY A 11 -30.86 27.88 -43.63
C GLY A 11 -29.61 28.42 -42.93
N PHE A 12 -29.21 29.64 -43.24
CA PHE A 12 -28.09 30.31 -42.58
C PHE A 12 -28.34 30.54 -41.09
N LEU A 13 -29.53 31.02 -40.71
CA LEU A 13 -29.91 31.23 -39.32
C LEU A 13 -29.89 29.92 -38.52
N CYS A 14 -30.43 28.82 -39.07
CA CYS A 14 -30.37 27.52 -38.43
C CYS A 14 -28.93 27.03 -38.23
N ALA A 15 -28.08 27.16 -39.25
CA ALA A 15 -26.66 26.78 -39.15
C ALA A 15 -25.92 27.63 -38.12
N PHE A 16 -26.19 28.94 -38.08
CA PHE A 16 -25.61 29.86 -37.12
C PHE A 16 -26.03 29.53 -35.68
N PHE A 17 -27.32 29.23 -35.45
CA PHE A 17 -27.80 28.83 -34.13
C PHE A 17 -27.20 27.49 -33.67
N LEU A 18 -27.08 26.50 -34.57
CA LEU A 18 -26.40 25.24 -34.26
C LEU A 18 -24.93 25.45 -33.89
N PHE A 19 -24.23 26.30 -34.63
CA PHE A 19 -22.85 26.66 -34.31
C PHE A 19 -22.74 27.34 -32.93
N LEU A 20 -23.66 28.24 -32.62
CA LEU A 20 -23.69 28.94 -31.33
C LEU A 20 -23.93 27.99 -30.16
N ILE A 21 -24.81 26.99 -30.32
CA ILE A 21 -25.03 25.93 -29.32
C ILE A 21 -23.76 25.10 -29.09
N VAL A 22 -23.05 24.74 -30.17
CA VAL A 22 -21.79 23.97 -30.07
C VAL A 22 -20.71 24.78 -29.35
N VAL A 23 -20.53 26.07 -29.70
CA VAL A 23 -19.54 26.94 -29.06
C VAL A 23 -19.89 27.19 -27.59
N LEU A 24 -21.17 27.42 -27.26
CA LEU A 24 -21.60 27.61 -25.88
C LEU A 24 -21.40 26.34 -25.04
N ASN A 25 -21.74 25.16 -25.56
CA ASN A 25 -21.49 23.89 -24.86
C ASN A 25 -19.99 23.67 -24.64
N PHE A 26 -19.14 23.91 -25.66
CA PHE A 26 -17.69 23.80 -25.52
C PHE A 26 -17.12 24.80 -24.51
N SER A 27 -17.72 25.99 -24.39
CA SER A 27 -17.27 27.02 -23.45
C SER A 27 -17.72 26.74 -22.02
N VAL A 28 -18.91 26.18 -21.82
CA VAL A 28 -19.40 25.79 -20.48
C VAL A 28 -18.59 24.62 -19.93
N GLU A 29 -18.35 23.59 -20.74
CA GLU A 29 -17.62 22.38 -20.32
C GLU A 29 -16.15 22.64 -19.93
N LYS A 30 -15.55 23.71 -20.48
CA LYS A 30 -14.16 24.10 -20.22
C LYS A 30 -13.99 25.06 -19.03
N VAL A 31 -15.06 25.73 -18.59
CA VAL A 31 -15.00 26.76 -17.53
C VAL A 31 -15.61 26.27 -16.22
N THR A 32 -16.59 25.37 -16.24
CA THR A 32 -17.00 24.65 -15.03
C THR A 32 -15.95 23.58 -14.73
N GLY A 33 -14.89 23.96 -14.01
CA GLY A 33 -14.02 23.00 -13.35
C GLY A 33 -14.87 21.96 -12.64
N LYS A 34 -14.50 20.68 -12.76
CA LYS A 34 -15.23 19.58 -12.11
C LYS A 34 -15.56 19.99 -10.67
N PRO A 35 -16.82 19.87 -10.23
CA PRO A 35 -17.18 20.21 -8.86
C PRO A 35 -16.21 19.48 -7.93
N SER A 36 -15.66 20.20 -6.95
CA SER A 36 -14.79 19.60 -5.92
C SER A 36 -15.63 18.55 -5.20
N VAL A 37 -15.49 17.29 -5.60
CA VAL A 37 -16.11 16.20 -4.87
C VAL A 37 -15.49 16.27 -3.47
N PRO A 38 -16.29 16.38 -2.40
CA PRO A 38 -15.74 16.46 -1.05
C PRO A 38 -14.82 15.25 -0.85
N GLU A 39 -13.56 15.53 -0.50
CA GLU A 39 -12.56 14.49 -0.30
C GLU A 39 -13.09 13.55 0.79
N VAL A 40 -13.39 12.30 0.43
CA VAL A 40 -13.88 11.31 1.39
C VAL A 40 -12.68 10.82 2.19
N LYS A 41 -12.80 10.87 3.51
CA LYS A 41 -11.76 10.34 4.41
C LYS A 41 -11.51 8.87 4.07
N ARG A 42 -10.29 8.57 3.63
CA ARG A 42 -9.86 7.21 3.30
C ARG A 42 -9.99 6.26 4.50
N GLY A 43 -10.50 5.06 4.27
CA GLY A 43 -10.77 4.05 5.29
C GLY A 43 -9.52 3.58 6.02
N TYR A 44 -9.65 3.18 7.28
CA TYR A 44 -8.52 2.72 8.10
C TYR A 44 -8.15 1.27 7.78
N ILE A 45 -6.90 0.89 8.06
CA ILE A 45 -6.46 -0.50 7.96
C ILE A 45 -6.15 -1.00 9.37
N PHE A 46 -6.74 -2.15 9.73
CA PHE A 46 -6.60 -2.78 11.04
C PHE A 46 -6.05 -4.20 10.91
N ASP A 47 -5.42 -4.68 11.98
CA ASP A 47 -5.13 -6.10 12.17
C ASP A 47 -6.40 -6.89 12.52
N ARG A 48 -6.27 -8.21 12.69
CA ARG A 48 -7.41 -9.11 13.01
C ARG A 48 -8.07 -8.83 14.35
N ASN A 49 -7.37 -8.16 15.25
CA ASN A 49 -7.78 -7.80 16.61
C ASN A 49 -8.25 -6.34 16.71
N LEU A 50 -8.39 -5.64 15.58
CA LEU A 50 -8.77 -4.23 15.47
C LEU A 50 -7.72 -3.24 16.01
N GLU A 51 -6.45 -3.65 16.08
CA GLU A 51 -5.35 -2.72 16.30
C GLU A 51 -5.08 -1.93 15.00
N PRO A 52 -5.02 -0.58 15.06
CA PRO A 52 -4.86 0.23 13.85
C PRO A 52 -3.44 0.11 13.30
N LEU A 53 -3.33 -0.21 12.02
CA LEU A 53 -2.07 -0.25 11.28
C LEU A 53 -1.89 1.05 10.48
N VAL A 54 -2.97 1.54 9.86
CA VAL A 54 -2.95 2.79 9.10
C VAL A 54 -4.19 3.60 9.39
N ILE A 55 -3.98 4.88 9.70
CA ILE A 55 -5.05 5.84 9.97
C ILE A 55 -4.99 7.01 9.00
N THR A 56 -6.14 7.65 8.84
CA THR A 56 -6.28 8.90 8.09
C THR A 56 -6.56 10.02 9.06
N LEU A 57 -5.62 10.96 9.17
CA LEU A 57 -5.73 12.15 9.99
C LEU A 57 -6.27 13.30 9.15
N GLU A 58 -7.12 14.10 9.76
CA GLU A 58 -7.51 15.39 9.18
C GLU A 58 -6.31 16.33 9.22
N ASN A 59 -6.12 17.06 8.13
CA ASN A 59 -4.99 17.96 7.93
C ASN A 59 -5.46 19.24 7.24
N HIS A 60 -4.72 20.33 7.40
CA HIS A 60 -5.03 21.60 6.76
C HIS A 60 -3.79 22.13 6.04
N LYS A 61 -3.97 22.53 4.78
CA LYS A 61 -2.95 23.21 3.98
C LYS A 61 -3.30 24.68 3.88
N ALA A 62 -2.29 25.55 3.92
CA ALA A 62 -2.49 26.96 3.66
C ALA A 62 -1.80 27.38 2.37
N TYR A 63 -2.48 28.23 1.62
CA TYR A 63 -2.00 28.83 0.40
C TYR A 63 -2.15 30.34 0.48
N TYR A 64 -1.13 31.09 0.08
CA TYR A 64 -1.21 32.54 -0.07
C TYR A 64 -1.44 32.92 -1.53
N VAL A 65 -2.47 33.71 -1.79
CA VAL A 65 -2.84 34.17 -3.12
C VAL A 65 -2.21 35.54 -3.36
N ILE A 66 -1.22 35.58 -4.25
CA ILE A 66 -0.62 36.81 -4.73
C ILE A 66 -1.46 37.30 -5.90
N LYS A 67 -2.32 38.28 -5.63
CA LYS A 67 -3.07 39.04 -6.63
C LYS A 67 -2.31 40.34 -6.85
N ASN A 68 -1.49 40.45 -7.89
CA ASN A 68 -0.86 41.74 -8.19
C ASN A 68 -1.10 42.14 -9.64
N ASP A 69 -1.99 43.13 -9.79
CA ASP A 69 -2.12 43.93 -11.00
C ASP A 69 -1.80 45.43 -10.71
N ASN A 70 -1.32 45.84 -9.51
CA ASN A 70 -1.02 47.26 -9.26
C ASN A 70 0.07 47.60 -8.21
N TRP A 71 0.66 48.78 -8.42
CA TRP A 71 1.84 49.43 -7.83
C TRP A 71 1.85 49.75 -6.33
N MET A 72 0.76 49.51 -5.59
CA MET A 72 0.79 49.54 -4.12
C MET A 72 1.01 48.10 -3.64
N ALA A 73 2.27 47.76 -3.37
CA ALA A 73 2.64 46.47 -2.81
C ALA A 73 1.90 46.27 -1.49
N ASN A 74 0.80 45.50 -1.51
CA ASN A 74 0.20 44.96 -0.30
C ASN A 74 1.30 44.22 0.44
N THR A 75 1.77 44.82 1.53
CA THR A 75 2.87 44.26 2.32
C THR A 75 2.37 42.94 2.86
N ILE A 76 3.09 41.85 2.57
CA ILE A 76 2.74 40.51 3.03
C ILE A 76 2.50 40.57 4.55
N PRO A 77 1.34 40.08 5.04
CA PRO A 77 1.03 40.13 6.46
C PRO A 77 2.14 39.48 7.30
N PRO A 78 2.48 40.02 8.49
CA PRO A 78 3.52 39.45 9.35
C PRO A 78 3.29 37.97 9.68
N VAL A 79 2.03 37.56 9.84
CA VAL A 79 1.65 36.16 10.11
C VAL A 79 2.04 35.25 8.94
N VAL A 80 1.80 35.70 7.70
CA VAL A 80 2.15 34.96 6.47
C VAL A 80 3.67 34.92 6.26
N LYS A 81 4.40 35.98 6.61
CA LYS A 81 5.87 36.04 6.47
C LYS A 81 6.58 34.92 7.22
N ASN A 82 6.03 34.43 8.34
CA ASN A 82 6.63 33.33 9.10
C ASN A 82 6.67 32.00 8.34
N TYR A 83 5.81 31.83 7.33
CA TYR A 83 5.69 30.62 6.53
C TYR A 83 6.39 30.75 5.17
N LEU A 84 6.87 31.95 4.82
CA LEU A 84 7.56 32.18 3.56
C LEU A 84 9.08 32.05 3.77
N PRO A 85 9.80 31.29 2.92
CA PRO A 85 11.25 31.23 2.99
C PRO A 85 11.86 32.61 2.79
N SER A 86 12.81 32.99 3.64
CA SER A 86 13.50 34.29 3.61
C SER A 86 14.27 34.57 2.32
N THR A 87 14.46 33.57 1.47
CA THR A 87 15.24 33.61 0.21
C THR A 87 14.39 33.51 -1.06
N LEU A 88 13.05 33.45 -0.97
CA LEU A 88 12.20 33.22 -2.13
C LEU A 88 11.91 34.51 -2.91
N ASN A 89 12.29 34.55 -4.20
CA ASN A 89 11.73 35.51 -5.16
C ASN A 89 10.27 35.14 -5.44
N LEU A 90 9.34 35.75 -4.69
CA LEU A 90 7.91 35.48 -4.84
C LEU A 90 7.42 35.87 -6.24
N PRO A 91 6.52 35.07 -6.84
CA PRO A 91 5.95 35.40 -8.14
C PRO A 91 5.09 36.68 -8.05
N LYS A 92 5.02 37.44 -9.15
CA LYS A 92 4.20 38.67 -9.23
C LYS A 92 2.70 38.39 -9.10
N LYS A 93 2.24 37.21 -9.56
CA LYS A 93 0.86 36.74 -9.46
C LYS A 93 0.88 35.22 -9.36
N GLY A 94 0.08 34.64 -8.47
CA GLY A 94 0.01 33.19 -8.31
C GLY A 94 -0.41 32.75 -6.92
N ILE A 95 -0.31 31.45 -6.67
CA ILE A 95 -0.61 30.82 -5.38
C ILE A 95 0.69 30.24 -4.84
N VAL A 96 1.02 30.57 -3.59
CA VAL A 96 2.20 30.04 -2.89
C VAL A 96 1.73 29.15 -1.76
N LEU A 97 2.16 27.90 -1.75
CA LEU A 97 1.96 27.00 -0.62
C LEU A 97 2.73 27.54 0.59
N LEU A 98 2.01 27.83 1.68
CA LEU A 98 2.58 28.30 2.94
C LEU A 98 2.96 27.13 3.85
N SER A 99 2.08 26.14 3.98
CA SER A 99 2.33 24.92 4.74
C SER A 99 1.47 23.78 4.22
N GLU A 100 2.01 22.57 4.27
CA GLU A 100 1.30 21.33 3.97
C GLU A 100 0.66 20.69 5.21
N ASP A 101 1.03 21.12 6.41
CA ASP A 101 0.57 20.56 7.69
C ASP A 101 0.41 21.69 8.70
N LEU A 102 -0.83 21.96 9.11
CA LEU A 102 -1.17 23.05 10.04
C LEU A 102 -1.90 22.50 11.25
N THR A 103 -1.52 23.01 12.41
CA THR A 103 -2.29 22.85 13.65
C THR A 103 -3.57 23.70 13.59
N LEU A 104 -4.57 23.34 14.41
CA LEU A 104 -5.83 24.11 14.49
C LEU A 104 -5.58 25.57 14.89
N ASP A 105 -4.65 25.82 15.81
CA ASP A 105 -4.27 27.17 16.23
C ASP A 105 -3.69 28.00 15.07
N GLU A 106 -2.93 27.37 14.17
CA GLU A 106 -2.38 28.03 12.98
C GLU A 106 -3.45 28.28 11.93
N VAL A 107 -4.39 27.34 11.76
CA VAL A 107 -5.56 27.52 10.90
C VAL A 107 -6.37 28.72 11.36
N GLU A 108 -6.66 28.86 12.66
CA GLU A 108 -7.41 30.00 13.20
C GLU A 108 -6.71 31.35 12.98
N LYS A 109 -5.37 31.37 13.02
CA LYS A 109 -4.58 32.58 12.76
C LYS A 109 -4.58 32.93 11.28
N LEU A 110 -4.28 31.96 10.42
CA LEU A 110 -4.15 32.14 8.98
C LEU A 110 -5.50 32.40 8.29
N ALA A 111 -6.60 31.83 8.79
CA ALA A 111 -7.95 32.03 8.26
C ALA A 111 -8.46 33.47 8.41
N LYS A 112 -7.83 34.30 9.26
CA LYS A 112 -8.15 35.73 9.42
C LYS A 112 -7.56 36.60 8.31
N GLU A 113 -6.61 36.07 7.53
CA GLU A 113 -5.90 36.80 6.49
C GLU A 113 -6.65 36.70 5.15
N GLU A 114 -6.98 37.85 4.54
CA GLU A 114 -7.86 37.94 3.35
C GLU A 114 -7.34 37.19 2.12
N ASN A 115 -6.02 37.07 1.99
CA ASN A 115 -5.38 36.42 0.83
C ASN A 115 -4.84 35.02 1.16
N VAL A 116 -5.27 34.42 2.27
CA VAL A 116 -4.93 33.03 2.60
C VAL A 116 -6.13 32.12 2.32
N LEU A 117 -5.88 31.02 1.62
CA LEU A 117 -6.82 29.93 1.42
C LEU A 117 -6.40 28.76 2.30
N ILE A 118 -7.34 28.27 3.11
CA ILE A 118 -7.16 27.04 3.88
C ILE A 118 -7.89 25.92 3.14
N GLU A 119 -7.15 24.88 2.77
CA GLU A 119 -7.69 23.66 2.20
C GLU A 119 -7.67 22.56 3.26
N ARG A 120 -8.85 22.00 3.55
CA ARG A 120 -8.96 20.76 4.32
C ARG A 120 -8.46 19.61 3.46
N SER A 121 -7.55 18.82 4.00
CA SER A 121 -7.01 17.63 3.35
C SER A 121 -6.92 16.47 4.33
N PHE A 122 -6.55 15.30 3.84
CA PHE A 122 -6.31 14.13 4.68
C PHE A 122 -4.88 13.64 4.57
N LYS A 123 -4.25 13.37 5.70
CA LYS A 123 -2.90 12.80 5.79
C LYS A 123 -2.97 11.34 6.20
N ARG A 124 -2.36 10.48 5.38
CA ARG A 124 -2.23 9.05 5.67
C ARG A 124 -1.07 8.85 6.66
N LYS A 125 -1.29 8.13 7.75
CA LYS A 125 -0.27 7.82 8.74
C LYS A 125 -0.17 6.31 8.95
N ASN A 126 0.96 5.74 8.55
CA ASN A 126 1.34 4.37 8.90
C ASN A 126 1.82 4.34 10.37
N LEU A 127 1.18 3.53 11.20
CA LEU A 127 1.50 3.36 12.61
C LEU A 127 2.52 2.23 12.85
N VAL A 128 2.80 1.41 11.84
CA VAL A 128 3.76 0.30 11.89
C VAL A 128 4.71 0.40 10.68
N PRO A 129 5.71 1.29 10.74
CA PRO A 129 6.62 1.54 9.60
C PRO A 129 7.35 0.29 9.09
N GLU A 130 7.60 -0.70 9.95
CA GLU A 130 8.23 -1.96 9.55
C GLU A 130 7.39 -2.77 8.56
N MET A 131 6.09 -2.51 8.47
CA MET A 131 5.15 -3.17 7.55
C MET A 131 4.89 -2.37 6.27
N ASP A 132 5.64 -1.30 6.03
CA ASP A 132 5.46 -0.42 4.87
C ASP A 132 5.58 -1.17 3.52
N PHE A 133 6.39 -2.23 3.47
CA PHE A 133 6.51 -3.10 2.30
C PHE A 133 5.18 -3.79 1.91
N LEU A 134 4.36 -4.13 2.91
CA LEU A 134 3.08 -4.81 2.71
C LEU A 134 1.94 -3.80 2.56
N ILE A 135 1.91 -2.80 3.44
CA ILE A 135 0.89 -1.76 3.44
C ILE A 135 0.92 -0.99 2.11
N GLY A 136 2.12 -0.59 1.68
CA GLY A 136 2.31 0.22 0.49
C GLY A 136 2.02 1.70 0.72
N GLU A 137 1.99 2.46 -0.36
CA GLU A 137 1.99 3.91 -0.35
C GLU A 137 0.73 4.46 -1.03
N THR A 138 0.43 5.74 -0.74
CA THR A 138 -0.63 6.49 -1.41
C THR A 138 -0.06 7.71 -2.12
N PHE A 139 -0.59 8.03 -3.29
CA PHE A 139 -0.27 9.25 -4.04
C PHE A 139 -1.54 9.96 -4.46
N ASN A 140 -1.68 11.24 -4.11
CA ASN A 140 -2.88 12.05 -4.39
C ASN A 140 -4.21 11.39 -3.99
N GLY A 141 -4.24 10.69 -2.85
CA GLY A 141 -5.42 9.99 -2.34
C GLY A 141 -5.64 8.57 -2.89
N TYR A 142 -4.87 8.16 -3.90
CA TYR A 142 -4.94 6.82 -4.52
C TYR A 142 -3.87 5.90 -3.95
N GLY A 143 -4.22 4.64 -3.70
CA GLY A 143 -3.23 3.61 -3.37
C GLY A 143 -2.37 3.23 -4.58
N VAL A 144 -1.05 3.31 -4.44
CA VAL A 144 -0.10 3.06 -5.55
C VAL A 144 0.66 1.74 -5.44
N SER A 145 0.75 1.16 -4.24
CA SER A 145 1.40 -0.12 -3.99
C SER A 145 0.74 -0.88 -2.83
N GLY A 146 1.15 -2.15 -2.63
CA GLY A 146 0.75 -2.97 -1.49
C GLY A 146 -0.76 -3.14 -1.30
N LEU A 147 -1.18 -3.24 -0.03
CA LEU A 147 -2.57 -3.31 0.38
C LEU A 147 -3.35 -2.04 0.03
N GLU A 148 -2.70 -0.87 0.10
CA GLU A 148 -3.29 0.41 -0.28
C GLU A 148 -3.82 0.38 -1.72
N LYS A 149 -3.04 -0.17 -2.66
CA LYS A 149 -3.47 -0.35 -4.06
C LYS A 149 -4.48 -1.48 -4.22
N LYS A 150 -4.23 -2.65 -3.61
CA LYS A 150 -5.11 -3.83 -3.76
C LYS A 150 -6.54 -3.52 -3.31
N PHE A 151 -6.71 -2.75 -2.24
CA PHE A 151 -8.00 -2.41 -1.65
C PHE A 151 -8.41 -0.95 -1.86
N ASP A 152 -7.80 -0.27 -2.83
CA ASP A 152 -8.04 1.15 -3.10
C ASP A 152 -9.53 1.46 -3.29
N HIS A 153 -10.24 0.59 -4.00
CA HIS A 153 -11.68 0.71 -4.26
C HIS A 153 -12.58 0.71 -3.00
N LEU A 154 -12.16 0.05 -1.91
CA LEU A 154 -12.85 0.07 -0.62
C LEU A 154 -12.41 1.28 0.19
N LEU A 155 -11.09 1.47 0.28
CA LEU A 155 -10.48 2.50 1.11
C LEU A 155 -10.89 3.91 0.67
N GLN A 156 -11.02 4.16 -0.64
CA GLN A 156 -11.51 5.46 -1.17
C GLN A 156 -12.94 5.79 -0.75
N LYS A 157 -13.78 4.79 -0.47
CA LYS A 157 -15.16 4.99 0.02
C LYS A 157 -15.22 5.27 1.52
N GLY A 158 -14.07 5.27 2.20
CA GLY A 158 -13.98 5.39 3.66
C GLY A 158 -14.23 4.08 4.40
N GLU A 159 -14.36 2.96 3.69
CA GLU A 159 -14.62 1.65 4.30
C GLU A 159 -13.34 1.12 4.98
N PRO A 160 -13.41 0.64 6.24
CA PRO A 160 -12.26 0.08 6.92
C PRO A 160 -11.90 -1.30 6.36
N LEU A 161 -10.61 -1.58 6.27
CA LEU A 161 -10.07 -2.89 5.93
C LEU A 161 -9.58 -3.59 7.20
N VAL A 162 -10.10 -4.79 7.46
CA VAL A 162 -9.63 -5.65 8.56
C VAL A 162 -8.85 -6.82 7.98
N LEU A 163 -7.55 -6.85 8.27
CA LEU A 163 -6.65 -7.91 7.82
C LEU A 163 -6.76 -9.15 8.69
N SER A 164 -6.30 -10.28 8.17
CA SER A 164 -6.14 -11.53 8.94
C SER A 164 -4.87 -11.54 9.80
N LEU A 165 -3.95 -10.62 9.56
CA LEU A 165 -2.69 -10.47 10.29
C LEU A 165 -2.90 -10.21 11.77
N ASP A 166 -2.04 -10.78 12.60
CA ASP A 166 -1.97 -10.56 14.05
C ASP A 166 -0.72 -9.75 14.37
N LEU A 167 -0.89 -8.50 14.81
CA LEU A 167 0.24 -7.60 15.03
C LEU A 167 1.22 -8.14 16.09
N LYS A 168 0.76 -8.96 17.04
CA LYS A 168 1.65 -9.58 18.04
C LYS A 168 2.56 -10.62 17.41
N LYS A 169 2.06 -11.38 16.42
CA LYS A 169 2.87 -12.34 15.67
C LYS A 169 3.82 -11.64 14.71
N GLU A 170 3.35 -10.60 14.03
CA GLU A 170 4.19 -9.77 13.16
C GLU A 170 5.41 -9.22 13.88
N ARG A 171 5.23 -8.68 15.10
CA ARG A 171 6.36 -8.19 15.92
C ARG A 171 7.38 -9.29 16.23
N LYS A 172 6.94 -10.53 16.46
CA LYS A 172 7.86 -11.67 16.64
C LYS A 172 8.67 -11.91 15.37
N PHE A 173 8.02 -11.91 14.20
CA PHE A 173 8.68 -12.11 12.92
C PHE A 173 9.67 -10.98 12.61
N ILE A 174 9.28 -9.72 12.85
CA ILE A 174 10.17 -8.56 12.71
C ILE A 174 11.42 -8.71 13.58
N ASN A 175 11.28 -9.17 14.82
CA ASN A 175 12.44 -9.42 15.70
C ASN A 175 13.36 -10.51 15.14
N VAL A 176 12.79 -11.60 14.62
CA VAL A 176 13.57 -12.66 13.95
C VAL A 176 14.31 -12.12 12.74
N LYS A 177 13.65 -11.31 11.90
CA LYS A 177 14.29 -10.64 10.75
C LYS A 177 15.47 -9.79 11.18
N LYS A 178 15.28 -8.91 12.17
CA LYS A 178 16.34 -8.02 12.70
C LYS A 178 17.55 -8.81 13.21
N GLN A 179 17.34 -9.98 13.83
CA GLN A 179 18.43 -10.82 14.31
C GLN A 179 19.26 -11.46 13.18
N LEU A 180 18.63 -11.69 12.02
CA LEU A 180 19.24 -12.40 10.89
C LEU A 180 19.67 -11.50 9.73
N GLU A 181 19.20 -10.25 9.70
CA GLU A 181 19.33 -9.34 8.56
C GLU A 181 20.77 -9.02 8.18
N SER A 182 21.71 -9.16 9.12
CA SER A 182 23.15 -8.93 8.88
C SER A 182 23.73 -9.92 7.86
N ARG A 183 23.14 -11.12 7.76
CA ARG A 183 23.68 -12.23 6.96
C ARG A 183 22.70 -12.76 5.92
N TYR A 184 21.42 -12.74 6.26
CA TYR A 184 20.36 -13.29 5.44
C TYR A 184 19.36 -12.21 5.06
N GLN A 185 18.84 -12.32 3.86
CA GLN A 185 17.51 -11.84 3.55
C GLN A 185 16.49 -12.88 4.04
N VAL A 186 15.43 -12.43 4.69
CA VAL A 186 14.46 -13.29 5.38
C VAL A 186 13.05 -12.94 4.94
N GLY A 187 12.31 -13.97 4.52
CA GLY A 187 10.87 -13.91 4.29
C GLY A 187 10.18 -14.99 5.10
N LEU A 188 9.15 -14.65 5.87
CA LEU A 188 8.37 -15.59 6.68
C LEU A 188 6.88 -15.35 6.47
N ALA A 189 6.09 -16.41 6.34
CA ALA A 189 4.64 -16.33 6.36
C ALA A 189 4.03 -17.46 7.20
N GLU A 190 3.20 -17.10 8.19
CA GLU A 190 2.34 -18.04 8.92
C GLU A 190 0.94 -18.02 8.28
N ILE A 191 0.41 -19.18 7.94
CA ILE A 191 -0.86 -19.36 7.26
C ILE A 191 -1.74 -20.32 8.08
N ASP A 192 -2.98 -19.92 8.34
CA ASP A 192 -3.99 -20.81 8.93
C ASP A 192 -4.47 -21.80 7.86
N LEU A 193 -4.28 -23.11 8.10
CA LEU A 193 -4.59 -24.13 7.09
C LEU A 193 -6.08 -24.30 6.85
N SER A 194 -6.91 -23.90 7.81
CA SER A 194 -8.35 -24.11 7.77
C SER A 194 -9.09 -23.00 7.04
N THR A 195 -8.48 -21.83 6.92
CA THR A 195 -9.06 -20.62 6.31
C THR A 195 -8.23 -20.08 5.13
N GLY A 196 -6.95 -20.44 5.04
CA GLY A 196 -6.00 -19.83 4.11
C GLY A 196 -5.61 -18.40 4.47
N GLU A 197 -5.96 -17.94 5.68
CA GLU A 197 -5.58 -16.61 6.18
C GLU A 197 -4.06 -16.53 6.44
N VAL A 198 -3.43 -15.44 6.01
CA VAL A 198 -2.08 -15.08 6.46
C VAL A 198 -2.20 -14.47 7.86
N LEU A 199 -1.56 -15.08 8.85
CA LEU A 199 -1.59 -14.64 10.24
C LEU A 199 -0.42 -13.74 10.60
N ALA A 200 0.71 -13.90 9.91
CA ALA A 200 1.88 -13.04 10.02
C ALA A 200 2.70 -13.16 8.73
N TYR A 201 3.26 -12.06 8.24
CA TYR A 201 4.09 -12.02 7.05
C TYR A 201 5.15 -10.92 7.11
N ILE A 202 6.39 -11.33 6.93
CA ILE A 202 7.51 -10.41 6.73
C ILE A 202 8.26 -10.74 5.47
N ASP A 203 8.78 -9.71 4.82
CA ASP A 203 9.68 -9.85 3.68
C ASP A 203 10.53 -8.59 3.51
N ASP A 204 11.41 -8.58 2.51
CA ASP A 204 12.14 -7.39 2.09
C ASP A 204 11.29 -6.48 1.19
N LYS A 205 11.42 -5.15 1.34
CA LYS A 205 10.64 -4.17 0.54
C LYS A 205 11.06 -4.17 -0.93
N GLU A 206 12.35 -4.29 -1.21
CA GLU A 206 12.86 -4.11 -2.57
C GLU A 206 12.85 -5.40 -3.39
N LYS A 207 13.12 -6.53 -2.74
CA LYS A 207 13.23 -7.83 -3.41
C LYS A 207 12.50 -8.93 -2.65
N PRO A 208 11.17 -8.90 -2.53
CA PRO A 208 10.45 -9.86 -1.69
C PRO A 208 10.72 -11.31 -2.11
N LEU A 209 11.16 -12.16 -1.18
CA LEU A 209 11.42 -13.58 -1.43
C LEU A 209 10.14 -14.33 -1.79
N PHE A 210 8.99 -13.90 -1.27
CA PHE A 210 7.71 -14.54 -1.57
C PHE A 210 7.21 -14.26 -2.99
N GLU A 211 7.69 -13.20 -3.64
CA GLU A 211 7.37 -12.84 -5.02
C GLU A 211 8.39 -13.42 -6.02
N GLU A 212 9.53 -13.93 -5.55
CA GLU A 212 10.47 -14.65 -6.41
C GLU A 212 9.83 -15.93 -6.97
N THR A 213 10.03 -16.17 -8.27
CA THR A 213 9.47 -17.35 -8.94
C THR A 213 10.53 -18.44 -9.12
N TYR A 214 10.17 -19.67 -8.78
CA TYR A 214 11.00 -20.85 -8.85
C TYR A 214 10.36 -21.92 -9.73
N LEU A 215 11.14 -22.86 -10.25
CA LEU A 215 10.57 -24.00 -10.97
C LEU A 215 9.81 -24.90 -9.98
N SER A 216 8.55 -25.21 -10.30
CA SER A 216 7.68 -26.08 -9.50
C SER A 216 8.29 -27.46 -9.18
N SER A 217 9.15 -27.96 -10.07
CA SER A 217 9.87 -29.23 -9.91
C SER A 217 10.79 -29.24 -8.69
N ILE A 218 11.32 -28.09 -8.27
CA ILE A 218 12.12 -27.94 -7.05
C ILE A 218 11.32 -28.36 -5.82
N PHE A 219 10.01 -28.08 -5.82
CA PHE A 219 9.12 -28.39 -4.71
C PHE A 219 8.44 -29.77 -4.85
N GLY A 220 8.81 -30.55 -5.86
CA GLY A 220 8.19 -31.84 -6.16
C GLY A 220 6.77 -31.73 -6.70
N ILE A 221 6.39 -30.59 -7.28
CA ILE A 221 5.06 -30.37 -7.86
C ILE A 221 5.03 -30.95 -9.28
N PRO A 222 3.98 -31.70 -9.69
CA PRO A 222 3.99 -32.50 -10.93
C PRO A 222 4.20 -31.71 -12.23
N ASN A 223 3.88 -30.42 -12.26
CA ASN A 223 3.92 -29.60 -13.47
C ASN A 223 5.29 -28.94 -13.70
N LYS A 224 6.32 -29.75 -14.01
CA LYS A 224 7.76 -29.45 -13.88
C LYS A 224 8.29 -28.14 -14.51
N ASN A 225 7.59 -27.57 -15.49
CA ASN A 225 8.02 -26.35 -16.20
C ASN A 225 7.30 -25.07 -15.77
N GLN A 226 6.33 -25.18 -14.86
CA GLN A 226 5.62 -24.02 -14.33
C GLN A 226 6.52 -23.28 -13.32
N LYS A 227 6.62 -21.96 -13.48
CA LYS A 227 7.23 -21.08 -12.47
C LYS A 227 6.18 -20.75 -11.42
N ILE A 228 6.53 -20.88 -10.15
CA ILE A 228 5.64 -20.61 -9.02
C ILE A 228 6.37 -19.78 -7.95
N SER A 229 5.60 -18.95 -7.25
CA SER A 229 6.04 -18.17 -6.09
C SER A 229 5.92 -18.97 -4.78
N LEU A 230 6.38 -18.40 -3.66
CA LEU A 230 6.13 -19.01 -2.35
C LEU A 230 4.65 -18.88 -1.92
N TRP A 231 3.93 -17.89 -2.43
CA TRP A 231 2.47 -17.82 -2.27
C TRP A 231 1.77 -18.99 -2.94
N ASP A 232 2.18 -19.31 -4.17
CA ASP A 232 1.65 -20.45 -4.92
C ASP A 232 2.00 -21.78 -4.22
N LEU A 233 3.19 -21.88 -3.64
CA LEU A 233 3.57 -23.02 -2.80
C LEU A 233 2.63 -23.17 -1.59
N GLY A 234 2.29 -22.07 -0.93
CA GLY A 234 1.30 -22.07 0.15
C GLY A 234 -0.09 -22.52 -0.32
N GLY A 235 -0.56 -22.00 -1.45
CA GLY A 235 -1.81 -22.42 -2.08
C GLY A 235 -1.84 -23.91 -2.46
N TYR A 236 -0.71 -24.44 -2.95
CA TYR A 236 -0.54 -25.86 -3.25
C TYR A 236 -0.69 -26.74 -2.01
N PHE A 237 -0.03 -26.39 -0.90
CA PHE A 237 -0.19 -27.16 0.35
C PHE A 237 -1.61 -27.08 0.90
N LEU A 238 -2.22 -25.89 0.91
CA LEU A 238 -3.62 -25.72 1.32
C LEU A 238 -4.57 -26.59 0.49
N THR A 239 -4.42 -26.56 -0.84
CA THR A 239 -5.27 -27.29 -1.76
C THR A 239 -5.16 -28.80 -1.55
N ASN A 240 -3.95 -29.32 -1.37
CA ASN A 240 -3.74 -30.75 -1.10
C ASN A 240 -4.27 -31.17 0.28
N LEU A 241 -4.04 -30.38 1.31
CA LEU A 241 -4.50 -30.67 2.68
C LEU A 241 -6.03 -30.62 2.80
N CYS A 242 -6.68 -29.79 2.00
CA CYS A 242 -8.13 -29.59 2.07
C CYS A 242 -8.92 -30.28 0.96
N GLY A 243 -8.25 -30.93 0.00
CA GLY A 243 -8.88 -31.65 -1.11
C GLY A 243 -9.70 -30.77 -2.07
N LYS A 244 -9.50 -29.46 -2.02
CA LYS A 244 -10.20 -28.47 -2.87
C LYS A 244 -9.32 -27.25 -3.08
N GLU A 245 -9.53 -26.55 -4.17
CA GLU A 245 -8.77 -25.36 -4.52
C GLU A 245 -8.88 -24.29 -3.42
N MET A 246 -7.73 -23.83 -2.92
CA MET A 246 -7.63 -22.82 -1.88
C MET A 246 -6.47 -21.86 -2.16
N SER A 247 -6.71 -20.58 -1.87
CA SER A 247 -5.71 -19.52 -1.98
C SER A 247 -5.39 -18.92 -0.61
N VAL A 248 -4.18 -18.39 -0.53
CA VAL A 248 -3.69 -17.60 0.60
C VAL A 248 -4.25 -16.18 0.49
N ASP A 249 -4.72 -15.61 1.61
CA ASP A 249 -5.27 -14.24 1.61
C ASP A 249 -4.96 -13.48 2.91
N PHE A 250 -4.86 -12.16 2.79
CA PHE A 250 -4.61 -11.22 3.89
C PHE A 250 -5.88 -10.66 4.51
N VAL A 251 -7.06 -11.02 3.98
CA VAL A 251 -8.35 -10.57 4.49
C VAL A 251 -8.89 -11.57 5.50
N LYS A 252 -9.38 -11.06 6.63
CA LYS A 252 -10.02 -11.88 7.66
C LYS A 252 -11.30 -12.53 7.12
N LYS A 253 -11.40 -13.84 7.26
CA LYS A 253 -12.54 -14.67 6.88
C LYS A 253 -13.29 -15.08 8.15
N SER A 254 -14.62 -15.05 8.08
CA SER A 254 -15.48 -15.35 9.23
C SER A 254 -15.61 -16.84 9.52
N ASN A 255 -15.37 -17.69 8.52
CA ASN A 255 -15.69 -19.12 8.58
C ASN A 255 -14.49 -19.98 8.20
N ARG A 256 -14.37 -21.10 8.92
CA ARG A 256 -13.51 -22.21 8.53
C ARG A 256 -13.92 -22.72 7.15
N ILE A 257 -12.97 -22.79 6.23
CA ILE A 257 -13.21 -23.22 4.85
C ILE A 257 -13.02 -24.72 4.73
N CYS A 258 -12.06 -25.32 5.44
CA CYS A 258 -11.81 -26.76 5.40
C CYS A 258 -11.29 -27.33 6.72
N ASN A 259 -11.33 -28.66 6.81
CA ASN A 259 -10.65 -29.44 7.84
C ASN A 259 -9.38 -30.04 7.22
N PRO A 260 -8.20 -29.43 7.40
CA PRO A 260 -6.97 -29.91 6.77
C PRO A 260 -6.59 -31.29 7.31
N ASP A 261 -6.33 -32.23 6.40
CA ASP A 261 -5.88 -33.58 6.74
C ASP A 261 -4.35 -33.65 6.80
N LEU A 262 -3.83 -33.43 8.00
CA LEU A 262 -2.40 -33.54 8.29
C LEU A 262 -1.90 -35.00 8.34
N SER A 263 -2.77 -36.00 8.29
CA SER A 263 -2.34 -37.41 8.33
C SER A 263 -1.61 -37.84 7.05
N SER A 264 -1.96 -37.21 5.93
CA SER A 264 -1.39 -37.45 4.60
C SER A 264 -0.05 -36.75 4.37
N PHE A 265 0.28 -35.73 5.18
CA PHE A 265 1.58 -35.08 5.14
C PHE A 265 2.45 -35.64 6.25
N PRO A 266 3.59 -36.29 5.92
CA PRO A 266 4.52 -36.68 6.96
C PRO A 266 4.85 -35.44 7.79
N LYS A 267 4.92 -35.57 9.12
CA LYS A 267 5.34 -34.50 10.07
C LYS A 267 6.74 -33.93 9.74
N GLU A 268 7.36 -34.44 8.69
CA GLU A 268 8.65 -34.07 8.17
C GLU A 268 8.61 -32.69 7.52
N LYS A 269 9.38 -31.83 8.17
CA LYS A 269 9.91 -30.57 7.66
C LYS A 269 10.30 -30.74 6.20
N ARG A 270 9.75 -29.92 5.31
CA ARG A 270 10.22 -29.90 3.91
C ARG A 270 11.27 -28.81 3.78
N MET A 271 12.46 -29.20 3.32
CA MET A 271 13.57 -28.29 3.06
C MET A 271 13.89 -28.31 1.57
N PHE A 272 13.97 -27.13 0.98
CA PHE A 272 14.30 -26.93 -0.43
C PHE A 272 15.50 -26.00 -0.54
N PHE A 273 16.53 -26.44 -1.25
CA PHE A 273 17.71 -25.65 -1.55
C PHE A 273 17.61 -25.10 -2.97
N ILE A 274 17.70 -23.78 -3.10
CA ILE A 274 17.54 -23.07 -4.38
C ILE A 274 18.64 -22.02 -4.47
N ASP A 275 19.73 -22.33 -5.16
CA ASP A 275 20.93 -21.51 -5.20
C ASP A 275 21.45 -21.15 -3.79
N LYS A 276 21.28 -19.88 -3.39
CA LYS A 276 21.66 -19.34 -2.06
C LYS A 276 20.45 -19.21 -1.11
N THR A 277 19.30 -19.71 -1.51
CA THR A 277 18.05 -19.66 -0.76
C THR A 277 17.72 -21.03 -0.18
N VAL A 278 17.37 -21.05 1.10
CA VAL A 278 16.79 -22.19 1.79
C VAL A 278 15.34 -21.87 2.09
N VAL A 279 14.43 -22.68 1.55
CA VAL A 279 13.00 -22.59 1.84
C VAL A 279 12.61 -23.78 2.72
N ARG A 280 11.93 -23.49 3.82
CA ARG A 280 11.45 -24.49 4.77
C ARG A 280 9.95 -24.33 4.99
N VAL A 281 9.25 -25.45 5.06
CA VAL A 281 7.81 -25.50 5.34
C VAL A 281 7.57 -26.35 6.57
N TYR A 282 6.90 -25.77 7.55
CA TYR A 282 6.56 -26.40 8.82
C TYR A 282 5.05 -26.45 9.00
N PHE A 283 4.56 -27.52 9.64
CA PHE A 283 3.15 -27.69 9.98
C PHE A 283 3.01 -27.97 11.47
N LYS A 284 2.17 -27.20 12.15
CA LYS A 284 1.89 -27.38 13.60
C LYS A 284 0.55 -26.76 13.94
N ASP A 285 -0.24 -27.43 14.78
CA ASP A 285 -1.51 -26.92 15.34
C ASP A 285 -2.47 -26.30 14.31
N GLY A 286 -2.60 -26.92 13.12
CA GLY A 286 -3.49 -26.43 12.06
C GLY A 286 -2.97 -25.20 11.31
N LYS A 287 -1.68 -24.89 11.44
CA LYS A 287 -0.99 -23.79 10.76
C LYS A 287 0.18 -24.29 9.92
N MET A 288 0.57 -23.47 8.96
CA MET A 288 1.76 -23.65 8.15
C MET A 288 2.67 -22.43 8.28
N LEU A 289 3.96 -22.65 8.49
CA LEU A 289 4.99 -21.62 8.39
C LEU A 289 5.84 -21.89 7.15
N ILE A 290 5.89 -20.93 6.23
CA ILE A 290 6.86 -20.92 5.14
C ILE A 290 7.97 -19.95 5.54
N ALA A 291 9.19 -20.44 5.63
CA ALA A 291 10.38 -19.66 5.95
C ALA A 291 11.39 -19.72 4.81
N ALA A 292 11.72 -18.58 4.23
CA ALA A 292 12.71 -18.43 3.18
C ALA A 292 13.88 -17.58 3.67
N LEU A 293 15.09 -18.11 3.50
CA LEU A 293 16.33 -17.42 3.87
C LEU A 293 17.28 -17.43 2.69
N LYS A 294 17.73 -16.25 2.27
CA LYS A 294 18.68 -16.09 1.16
C LYS A 294 19.95 -15.42 1.67
N GLU A 295 21.10 -16.06 1.45
CA GLU A 295 22.38 -15.52 1.89
C GLU A 295 22.75 -14.26 1.10
N LYS A 296 23.12 -13.17 1.80
CA LYS A 296 23.51 -11.90 1.17
C LYS A 296 24.91 -12.01 0.55
N SER A 297 25.07 -11.48 -0.67
CA SER A 297 26.36 -11.35 -1.34
C SER A 297 27.30 -10.48 -0.50
N GLY A 298 28.47 -11.00 -0.10
CA GLY A 298 29.46 -10.25 0.68
C GLY A 298 29.17 -10.16 2.17
N ALA A 299 28.32 -11.04 2.72
CA ALA A 299 28.19 -11.19 4.17
C ALA A 299 29.58 -11.42 4.79
N PRO A 300 29.96 -10.72 5.87
CA PRO A 300 31.28 -10.85 6.45
C PRO A 300 31.56 -12.31 6.78
N GLU A 301 32.72 -12.81 6.35
CA GLU A 301 33.25 -14.08 6.82
C GLU A 301 33.56 -13.94 8.32
N GLY A 302 32.52 -14.07 9.14
CA GLY A 302 32.67 -14.02 10.59
C GLY A 302 33.65 -15.08 11.06
N ASN A 303 34.54 -14.68 11.97
CA ASN A 303 35.47 -15.54 12.70
C ASN A 303 34.82 -16.87 13.08
N LYS A 304 35.59 -17.96 12.94
CA LYS A 304 35.13 -19.36 12.97
C LYS A 304 34.41 -19.83 14.27
N GLU A 305 34.19 -18.98 15.26
CA GLU A 305 33.70 -19.40 16.60
C GLU A 305 32.39 -18.76 17.08
N ASP A 306 31.87 -17.70 16.45
CA ASP A 306 30.56 -17.16 16.87
C ASP A 306 29.42 -17.90 16.15
N ASN A 307 28.80 -18.85 16.86
CA ASN A 307 27.49 -19.46 16.60
C ASN A 307 26.99 -19.34 15.14
N LYS A 308 27.62 -20.08 14.23
CA LYS A 308 27.06 -20.32 12.89
C LYS A 308 25.74 -21.06 13.04
N LEU A 309 24.61 -20.34 13.13
CA LEU A 309 23.30 -20.91 12.81
C LEU A 309 23.34 -21.25 11.32
N SER A 310 23.81 -22.46 10.99
CA SER A 310 23.68 -22.98 9.64
C SER A 310 22.19 -23.08 9.34
N PRO A 311 21.70 -22.52 8.21
CA PRO A 311 20.31 -22.66 7.79
C PRO A 311 19.86 -24.12 7.62
N ALA A 312 20.80 -25.07 7.63
CA ALA A 312 20.59 -26.51 7.57
C ALA A 312 20.72 -27.22 8.95
N SER A 313 20.95 -26.51 10.05
CA SER A 313 21.17 -27.12 11.38
C SER A 313 19.87 -27.37 12.15
N GLU A 314 19.82 -28.43 12.95
CA GLU A 314 18.66 -28.74 13.80
C GLU A 314 18.31 -27.62 14.80
N LYS A 315 19.33 -26.91 15.32
CA LYS A 315 19.12 -25.73 16.19
C LYS A 315 18.35 -24.62 15.48
N PHE A 316 18.66 -24.43 14.19
CA PHE A 316 17.96 -23.45 13.36
C PHE A 316 16.49 -23.82 13.23
N ASP A 317 16.17 -25.09 13.00
CA ASP A 317 14.78 -25.47 12.86
C ASP A 317 14.01 -25.76 14.14
N ALA A 318 14.66 -25.98 15.28
CA ALA A 318 14.01 -25.84 16.58
C ALA A 318 13.51 -24.40 16.77
N TRP A 319 14.34 -23.41 16.46
CA TRP A 319 14.02 -22.00 16.64
C TRP A 319 12.86 -21.52 15.74
N PHE A 320 12.80 -21.92 14.48
CA PHE A 320 11.67 -21.57 13.60
C PHE A 320 10.39 -22.35 13.94
N ALA A 321 10.48 -23.58 14.44
CA ALA A 321 9.31 -24.33 14.88
C ALA A 321 8.66 -23.74 16.16
N GLU A 322 9.43 -23.02 16.98
CA GLU A 322 8.92 -22.28 18.14
C GLU A 322 8.08 -21.04 17.75
N LEU A 323 8.14 -20.60 16.48
CA LEU A 323 7.33 -19.49 16.00
C LEU A 323 5.85 -19.86 15.80
N LEU A 324 5.54 -21.15 15.59
CA LEU A 324 4.17 -21.67 15.38
C LEU A 324 3.43 -21.99 16.69
#